data_AF-A0A6M0BPA3-F1
#
_entry.id   AF-A0A6M0BPA3-F1
#
_cell.length_a   1.000
_cell.length_b   1.000
_cell.length_c   1.000
_cell.angle_alpha   90.00
_cell.angle_beta   90.00
_cell.angle_gamma   90.00
#
_symmetry.space_group_name_H-M   'P 1'
#
loop_
_entity.id
_entity.type
_entity.pdbx_description
1 polymer ?
#
loop_
_entity_poly.entity_id
_entity_poly.type
_entity_poly.pdbx_seq_one_letter_code
_entity_poly.pdbx_strand_id
1 'polypeptide(L)'
;MSKKETWQISLKQQFKEKYVENKEEWIDLNISTAGMLNLRIVSDRFKELSFPQRKEELESILGQYKISPGFLSFYTVEKARSLNLSPPQQTDENSINTWQDLALWAANPQNHLPLSPPEPTLPRTVTFYSFKGGVGRTTALTHVAWILAMRGRKVVAVDLDLEAPDLSTAFTLTPQPKYGIVDYFYERSYGPENVEPNILITKIFGEVTIPNTSGKLFVVPAGFLSLDYISQVDDLRATTISDRGEGLWSVFRREIQEQLKPDIILVDSRTGINQ
;
A
#
# COMPACT_ATOMS: atom_id res chain seq x y z
N MET A 1 10.29 18.49 6.85
CA MET A 1 8.84 18.74 6.81
C MET A 1 8.24 18.21 8.11
N SER A 2 7.64 19.08 8.92
CA SER A 2 6.99 18.73 10.19
C SER A 2 5.90 17.66 9.95
N LYS A 3 5.92 16.58 10.74
CA LYS A 3 4.84 15.58 10.77
C LYS A 3 3.54 16.32 11.03
N LYS A 4 2.61 16.32 10.07
CA LYS A 4 1.24 16.76 10.31
C LYS A 4 0.61 15.70 11.21
N GLU A 5 0.73 15.87 12.53
CA GLU A 5 0.04 15.00 13.48
C GLU A 5 -1.46 15.12 13.24
N THR A 6 -2.10 13.98 12.98
CA THR A 6 -3.55 13.91 12.80
C THR A 6 -4.24 14.13 14.13
N TRP A 7 -5.43 14.75 14.11
CA TRP A 7 -6.16 15.09 15.33
C TRP A 7 -6.48 13.86 16.20
N GLN A 8 -6.62 12.67 15.58
CA GLN A 8 -6.80 11.40 16.30
C GLN A 8 -5.61 11.06 17.19
N ILE A 9 -4.38 11.30 16.72
CA ILE A 9 -3.15 11.04 17.48
C ILE A 9 -3.09 12.01 18.67
N SER A 10 -3.34 13.30 18.42
CA SER A 10 -3.43 14.33 19.47
C SER A 10 -4.48 13.98 20.52
N LEU A 11 -5.69 13.57 20.09
CA LEU A 11 -6.78 13.19 21.00
C LEU A 11 -6.40 11.98 21.88
N LYS A 12 -5.82 10.93 21.28
CA LYS A 12 -5.36 9.76 22.04
C LYS A 12 -4.26 10.15 23.03
N GLN A 13 -3.33 11.02 22.64
CA GLN A 13 -2.26 11.48 23.51
C GLN A 13 -2.81 12.29 24.71
N GLN A 14 -3.76 13.20 24.50
CA GLN A 14 -4.41 13.94 25.58
C GLN A 14 -5.11 13.01 26.59
N PHE A 15 -5.82 11.97 26.11
CA PHE A 15 -6.42 10.99 27.01
C PHE A 15 -5.37 10.17 27.76
N LYS A 16 -4.27 9.82 27.09
CA LYS A 16 -3.18 9.07 27.71
C LYS A 16 -2.54 9.88 28.84
N GLU A 17 -2.23 11.15 28.60
CA GLU A 17 -1.66 12.07 29.60
C GLU A 17 -2.60 12.30 30.79
N LYS A 18 -3.91 12.32 30.55
CA LYS A 18 -4.89 12.54 31.62
C LYS A 18 -5.22 11.28 32.43
N TYR A 19 -5.21 10.09 31.83
CA TYR A 19 -5.77 8.89 32.47
C TYR A 19 -4.80 7.72 32.63
N VAL A 20 -3.59 7.77 32.06
CA VAL A 20 -2.62 6.67 32.13
C VAL A 20 -1.38 7.12 32.90
N GLU A 21 -1.28 6.69 34.16
CA GLU A 21 -0.16 6.98 35.05
C GLU A 21 0.81 5.81 35.17
N ASN A 22 0.31 4.58 35.06
CA ASN A 22 1.10 3.36 35.22
C ASN A 22 0.82 2.33 34.10
N LYS A 23 1.55 1.20 34.12
CA LYS A 23 1.49 0.17 33.06
C LYS A 23 0.19 -0.64 33.03
N GLU A 24 -0.59 -0.60 34.09
CA GLU A 24 -1.86 -1.35 34.20
C GLU A 24 -3.05 -0.54 33.67
N GLU A 25 -2.86 0.77 33.55
CA GLU A 25 -3.81 1.71 32.95
C GLU A 25 -3.53 1.85 31.46
N TRP A 26 -4.60 1.99 30.68
CA TRP A 26 -4.49 2.06 29.24
C TRP A 26 -5.76 2.64 28.62
N ILE A 27 -5.62 3.05 27.37
CA ILE A 27 -6.72 3.56 26.56
C ILE A 27 -6.78 2.83 25.23
N ASP A 28 -7.98 2.60 24.75
CA ASP A 28 -8.28 2.13 23.41
C ASP A 28 -9.23 3.14 22.75
N LEU A 29 -8.80 3.66 21.60
CA LEU A 29 -9.49 4.72 20.87
C LEU A 29 -9.67 4.26 19.44
N ASN A 30 -10.91 4.15 18.98
CA ASN A 30 -11.24 3.72 17.64
C ASN A 30 -12.33 4.61 17.02
N ILE A 31 -12.12 5.04 15.78
CA ILE A 31 -13.11 5.71 14.95
C ILE A 31 -13.86 4.65 14.14
N SER A 32 -15.17 4.59 14.29
CA SER A 32 -16.01 3.68 13.51
C SER A 32 -16.12 4.13 12.05
N THR A 33 -16.55 3.24 11.17
CA THR A 33 -16.86 3.57 9.76
C THR A 33 -17.97 4.62 9.62
N ALA A 34 -18.80 4.80 10.65
CA ALA A 34 -19.80 5.86 10.75
C ALA A 34 -19.24 7.20 11.29
N GLY A 35 -17.93 7.29 11.53
CA GLY A 35 -17.29 8.50 12.05
C GLY A 35 -17.50 8.77 13.55
N MET A 36 -17.95 7.77 14.31
CA MET A 36 -18.16 7.91 15.76
C MET A 36 -16.93 7.46 16.56
N LEU A 37 -16.69 8.12 17.69
CA LEU A 37 -15.60 7.79 18.60
C LEU A 37 -16.00 6.66 19.56
N ASN A 38 -15.38 5.49 19.42
CA ASN A 38 -15.42 4.45 20.43
C ASN A 38 -14.19 4.60 21.34
N LEU A 39 -14.43 4.74 22.64
CA LEU A 39 -13.40 5.01 23.62
C LEU A 39 -13.54 4.08 24.82
N ARG A 40 -12.48 3.36 25.12
CA ARG A 40 -12.34 2.57 26.35
C ARG A 40 -11.16 3.09 27.14
N ILE A 41 -11.38 3.42 28.41
CA ILE A 41 -10.33 3.87 29.33
C ILE A 41 -10.34 2.95 30.54
N VAL A 42 -9.17 2.41 30.86
CA VAL A 42 -8.89 1.71 32.11
C VAL A 42 -7.99 2.59 32.95
N SER A 43 -8.52 3.15 34.03
CA SER A 43 -7.83 4.07 34.93
C SER A 43 -8.42 4.03 36.34
N ASP A 44 -7.57 4.03 37.35
CA ASP A 44 -7.97 4.10 38.75
C ASP A 44 -8.46 5.50 39.17
N ARG A 45 -8.23 6.53 38.34
CA ARG A 45 -8.88 7.85 38.51
C ARG A 45 -10.41 7.77 38.53
N PHE A 46 -10.99 6.69 38.01
CA PHE A 46 -12.43 6.47 38.01
C PHE A 46 -13.00 5.88 39.30
N LYS A 47 -12.18 5.48 40.29
CA LYS A 47 -12.64 4.81 41.53
C LYS A 47 -13.76 5.57 42.25
N GLU A 48 -13.62 6.89 42.36
CA GLU A 48 -14.54 7.76 43.11
C GLU A 48 -15.57 8.48 42.22
N LEU A 49 -15.59 8.18 40.92
CA LEU A 49 -16.43 8.89 39.96
C LEU A 49 -17.61 8.02 39.49
N SER A 50 -18.81 8.58 39.50
CA SER A 50 -19.98 8.01 38.85
C SER A 50 -19.89 8.09 37.32
N PHE A 51 -20.62 7.24 36.60
CA PHE A 51 -20.60 7.25 35.13
C PHE A 51 -20.94 8.63 34.52
N PRO A 52 -21.95 9.38 35.01
CA PRO A 52 -22.20 10.75 34.53
C PRO A 52 -21.01 11.69 34.71
N GLN A 53 -20.35 11.66 35.88
CA GLN A 53 -19.17 12.48 36.14
C GLN A 53 -18.01 12.12 35.20
N ARG A 54 -17.77 10.83 34.98
CA ARG A 54 -16.75 10.35 34.02
C ARG A 54 -17.03 10.87 32.60
N LYS A 55 -18.30 10.87 32.19
CA LYS A 55 -18.72 11.36 30.87
C LYS A 55 -18.52 12.87 30.74
N GLU A 56 -18.91 13.64 31.76
CA GLU A 56 -18.76 15.10 31.78
C GLU A 56 -17.28 15.51 31.69
N GLU A 57 -16.38 14.81 32.39
CA GLU A 57 -14.94 15.06 32.28
C GLU A 57 -14.40 14.86 30.86
N LEU A 58 -14.97 13.93 30.10
CA LEU A 58 -14.57 13.64 28.73
C LEU A 58 -15.11 14.69 27.76
N GLU A 59 -16.32 15.20 27.98
CA GLU A 59 -16.93 16.24 27.14
C GLU A 59 -16.05 17.49 27.06
N SER A 60 -15.31 17.82 28.12
CA SER A 60 -14.33 18.93 28.10
C SER A 60 -13.19 18.75 27.08
N ILE A 61 -12.75 17.50 26.87
CA ILE A 61 -11.71 17.14 25.88
C ILE A 61 -12.36 17.00 24.51
N LEU A 62 -13.46 16.24 24.43
CA LEU A 62 -14.15 15.96 23.18
C LEU A 62 -14.71 17.21 22.51
N GLY A 63 -15.14 18.21 23.28
CA GLY A 63 -15.66 19.48 22.77
C GLY A 63 -14.65 20.28 21.94
N GLN A 64 -13.35 19.98 22.05
CA GLN A 64 -12.30 20.57 21.21
C GLN A 64 -12.29 19.99 19.78
N TYR A 65 -12.93 18.85 19.56
CA TYR A 65 -12.92 18.10 18.32
C TYR A 65 -14.33 17.96 17.76
N LYS A 66 -14.49 18.07 16.43
CA LYS A 66 -15.79 17.86 15.77
C LYS A 66 -16.08 16.37 15.59
N ILE A 67 -16.27 15.64 16.69
CA ILE A 67 -16.56 14.20 16.67
C ILE A 67 -17.70 13.83 17.61
N SER A 68 -18.59 12.94 17.14
CA SER A 68 -19.67 12.39 17.94
C SER A 68 -19.19 11.19 18.76
N PRO A 69 -19.52 11.12 20.07
CA PRO A 69 -19.23 9.95 20.88
C PRO A 69 -20.09 8.76 20.43
N GLY A 70 -19.45 7.61 20.26
CA GLY A 70 -20.05 6.31 20.05
C GLY A 70 -20.07 5.50 21.35
N PHE A 71 -19.49 4.31 21.33
CA PHE A 71 -19.42 3.44 22.50
C PHE A 71 -18.35 3.91 23.49
N LEU A 72 -18.78 4.25 24.70
CA LEU A 72 -17.92 4.74 25.77
C LEU A 72 -17.88 3.74 26.93
N SER A 73 -16.70 3.34 27.36
CA SER A 73 -16.51 2.36 28.45
C SER A 73 -15.37 2.75 29.40
N PHE A 74 -15.68 2.79 30.69
CA PHE A 74 -14.75 3.27 31.71
C PHE A 74 -14.65 2.25 32.84
N TYR A 75 -13.43 1.77 33.10
CA TYR A 75 -13.18 0.77 34.11
C TYR A 75 -12.04 1.21 35.02
N THR A 76 -12.12 0.83 36.30
CA THR A 76 -10.94 0.79 37.17
C THR A 76 -10.05 -0.39 36.78
N VAL A 77 -8.79 -0.39 37.21
CA VAL A 77 -7.86 -1.49 36.90
C VAL A 77 -8.39 -2.82 37.43
N GLU A 78 -8.93 -2.81 38.65
CA GLU A 78 -9.55 -3.99 39.28
C GLU A 78 -10.75 -4.51 38.47
N LYS A 79 -11.64 -3.61 38.03
CA LYS A 79 -12.81 -4.01 37.25
C LYS A 79 -12.40 -4.56 35.89
N ALA A 80 -11.41 -3.96 35.24
CA ALA A 80 -10.88 -4.43 33.96
C ALA A 80 -10.30 -5.85 34.08
N ARG A 81 -9.54 -6.13 35.16
CA ARG A 81 -9.04 -7.49 35.46
C ARG A 81 -10.15 -8.50 35.66
N SER A 82 -11.19 -8.15 36.44
CA SER A 82 -12.33 -9.06 36.67
C SER A 82 -13.09 -9.42 35.38
N LEU A 83 -12.99 -8.58 34.36
CA LEU A 83 -13.60 -8.77 33.04
C LEU A 83 -12.62 -9.35 32.01
N ASN A 84 -11.39 -9.70 32.41
CA ASN A 84 -10.31 -10.16 31.53
C ASN A 84 -10.04 -9.19 30.36
N LEU A 85 -10.17 -7.88 30.60
CA LEU A 85 -9.82 -6.87 29.60
C LEU A 85 -8.30 -6.74 29.49
N SER A 86 -7.80 -6.66 28.27
CA SER A 86 -6.39 -6.45 27.96
C SER A 86 -6.18 -5.15 27.18
N PRO A 87 -5.00 -4.51 27.30
CA PRO A 87 -4.64 -3.37 26.48
C PRO A 87 -4.72 -3.71 24.98
N PRO A 88 -5.06 -2.74 24.11
CA PRO A 88 -5.08 -2.96 22.67
C PRO A 88 -3.66 -3.34 22.18
N GLN A 89 -3.59 -4.34 21.30
CA GLN A 89 -2.34 -4.68 20.63
C GLN A 89 -1.95 -3.56 19.68
N GLN A 90 -0.70 -3.10 19.75
CA GLN A 90 -0.15 -2.26 18.70
C GLN A 90 0.20 -3.14 17.52
N THR A 91 -0.42 -2.87 16.37
CA THR A 91 -0.08 -3.55 15.13
C THR A 91 1.06 -2.82 14.45
N ASP A 92 2.04 -3.57 13.93
CA ASP A 92 3.17 -3.05 13.16
C ASP A 92 2.87 -3.05 11.65
N GLU A 93 3.78 -2.51 10.83
CA GLU A 93 3.64 -2.52 9.37
C GLU A 93 3.57 -3.93 8.77
N ASN A 94 4.26 -4.91 9.37
CA ASN A 94 4.30 -6.30 8.90
C ASN A 94 2.94 -7.01 9.04
N SER A 95 2.00 -6.41 9.77
CA SER A 95 0.63 -6.92 9.90
C SER A 95 -0.30 -6.54 8.73
N ILE A 96 0.09 -5.60 7.85
CA ILE A 96 -0.73 -5.18 6.71
C ILE A 96 -0.55 -6.16 5.56
N ASN A 97 -1.52 -7.07 5.40
CA ASN A 97 -1.50 -8.07 4.32
C ASN A 97 -2.58 -7.80 3.27
N THR A 98 -3.65 -7.11 3.65
CA THR A 98 -4.81 -6.86 2.80
C THR A 98 -5.14 -5.37 2.69
N TRP A 99 -5.92 -5.01 1.67
CA TRP A 99 -6.52 -3.68 1.55
C TRP A 99 -7.41 -3.31 2.75
N GLN A 100 -8.06 -4.31 3.35
CA GLN A 100 -8.86 -4.11 4.55
C GLN A 100 -7.96 -3.70 5.72
N ASP A 101 -6.83 -4.36 5.91
CA ASP A 101 -5.86 -4.01 6.96
C ASP A 101 -5.38 -2.57 6.77
N LEU A 102 -5.02 -2.20 5.54
CA LEU A 102 -4.58 -0.84 5.20
C LEU A 102 -5.68 0.20 5.43
N ALA A 103 -6.93 -0.10 5.07
CA ALA A 103 -8.06 0.80 5.28
C ALA A 103 -8.37 0.99 6.78
N LEU A 104 -8.34 -0.09 7.57
CA LEU A 104 -8.49 -0.03 9.02
C LEU A 104 -7.37 0.77 9.67
N TRP A 105 -6.14 0.57 9.19
CA TRP A 105 -4.96 1.30 9.62
C TRP A 105 -5.08 2.80 9.35
N ALA A 106 -5.51 3.18 8.14
CA ALA A 106 -5.75 4.57 7.75
C ALA A 106 -6.90 5.23 8.51
N ALA A 107 -7.94 4.47 8.88
CA ALA A 107 -9.05 4.97 9.69
C ALA A 107 -8.65 5.24 11.15
N ASN A 108 -7.63 4.52 11.66
CA ASN A 108 -7.23 4.54 13.06
C ASN A 108 -5.71 4.72 13.26
N PRO A 109 -5.09 5.77 12.68
CA PRO A 109 -3.63 5.95 12.71
C PRO A 109 -3.06 6.05 14.15
N GLN A 110 -3.88 6.45 15.12
CA GLN A 110 -3.51 6.52 16.54
C GLN A 110 -3.25 5.15 17.19
N ASN A 111 -3.66 4.06 16.55
CA ASN A 111 -3.47 2.70 17.07
C ASN A 111 -2.18 2.05 16.61
N HIS A 112 -1.40 2.73 15.78
CA HIS A 112 -0.24 2.18 15.11
C HIS A 112 1.01 2.98 15.45
N LEU A 113 2.16 2.33 15.37
CA LEU A 113 3.44 3.03 15.49
C LEU A 113 3.58 4.02 14.32
N PRO A 114 4.03 5.26 14.56
CA PRO A 114 4.24 6.20 13.47
C PRO A 114 5.29 5.66 12.52
N LEU A 115 4.92 5.48 11.25
CA LEU A 115 5.84 5.02 10.22
C LEU A 115 7.02 5.98 10.15
N SER A 116 8.23 5.44 10.24
CA SER A 116 9.38 6.16 9.72
C SER A 116 9.17 6.18 8.21
N PRO A 117 9.15 7.35 7.53
CA PRO A 117 9.08 7.36 6.08
C PRO A 117 10.21 6.46 5.60
N PRO A 118 9.94 5.37 4.88
CA PRO A 118 11.01 4.55 4.37
C PRO A 118 11.94 5.47 3.57
N GLU A 119 13.24 5.39 3.86
CA GLU A 119 14.27 5.99 3.01
C GLU A 119 13.90 5.61 1.57
N PRO A 120 13.68 6.58 0.68
CA PRO A 120 13.15 6.28 -0.64
C PRO A 120 14.15 5.43 -1.42
N THR A 121 13.95 4.11 -1.41
CA THR A 121 14.80 3.18 -2.15
C THR A 121 14.59 3.39 -3.65
N LEU A 122 15.69 3.38 -4.39
CA LEU A 122 15.64 3.36 -5.85
C LEU A 122 15.60 1.90 -6.34
N PRO A 123 14.76 1.58 -7.34
CA PRO A 123 13.83 2.48 -8.00
C PRO A 123 12.55 2.64 -7.16
N ARG A 124 11.92 3.82 -7.20
CA ARG A 124 10.59 3.99 -6.61
C ARG A 124 9.56 3.27 -7.46
N THR A 125 8.61 2.56 -6.86
CA THR A 125 7.49 1.96 -7.60
C THR A 125 6.22 2.77 -7.33
N VAL A 126 5.54 3.19 -8.40
CA VAL A 126 4.26 3.92 -8.33
C VAL A 126 3.24 3.18 -9.19
N THR A 127 2.20 2.67 -8.55
CA THR A 127 1.11 1.98 -9.24
C THR A 127 -0.01 2.96 -9.54
N PHE A 128 -0.41 3.01 -10.81
CA PHE A 128 -1.63 3.66 -11.24
C PHE A 128 -2.74 2.62 -11.08
N TYR A 129 -3.70 2.90 -10.20
CA TYR A 129 -4.81 2.02 -9.86
C TYR A 129 -6.14 2.76 -9.99
N SER A 130 -7.17 2.04 -10.42
CA SER A 130 -8.55 2.51 -10.36
C SER A 130 -9.52 1.36 -10.14
N PHE A 131 -10.57 1.62 -9.37
CA PHE A 131 -11.64 0.64 -9.17
C PHE A 131 -12.44 0.39 -10.45
N LYS A 132 -12.69 1.44 -11.24
CA LYS A 132 -13.43 1.35 -12.51
C LYS A 132 -12.45 1.33 -13.70
N GLY A 133 -12.82 0.58 -14.73
CA GLY A 133 -12.19 0.67 -16.05
C GLY A 133 -12.59 1.93 -16.82
N GLY A 134 -11.77 2.30 -17.80
CA GLY A 134 -12.05 3.42 -18.70
C GLY A 134 -11.91 4.82 -18.10
N VAL A 135 -11.28 4.96 -16.93
CA VAL A 135 -11.09 6.28 -16.28
C VAL A 135 -9.83 7.03 -16.73
N GLY A 136 -9.10 6.49 -17.72
CA GLY A 136 -7.87 7.10 -18.25
C GLY A 136 -6.60 6.79 -17.45
N ARG A 137 -6.52 5.61 -16.82
CA ARG A 137 -5.37 5.17 -16.02
C ARG A 137 -4.10 5.01 -16.85
N THR A 138 -4.15 4.20 -17.91
CA THR A 138 -3.07 4.04 -18.90
C THR A 138 -2.65 5.39 -19.49
N THR A 139 -3.63 6.25 -19.81
CA THR A 139 -3.39 7.60 -20.32
C THR A 139 -2.64 8.47 -19.31
N ALA A 140 -3.04 8.45 -18.03
CA ALA A 140 -2.37 9.20 -16.98
C ALA A 140 -0.93 8.70 -16.77
N LEU A 141 -0.74 7.38 -16.74
CA LEU A 141 0.59 6.77 -16.63
C LEU A 141 1.49 7.21 -17.78
N THR A 142 0.99 7.11 -19.02
CA THR A 142 1.69 7.51 -20.25
C THR A 142 2.19 8.97 -20.17
N HIS A 143 1.31 9.90 -19.80
CA HIS A 143 1.66 11.32 -19.68
C HIS A 143 2.66 11.57 -18.55
N VAL A 144 2.47 10.95 -17.39
CA VAL A 144 3.40 11.09 -16.25
C VAL A 144 4.78 10.54 -16.61
N ALA A 145 4.83 9.38 -17.29
CA ALA A 145 6.07 8.77 -17.75
C ALA A 145 6.85 9.71 -18.68
N TRP A 146 6.15 10.29 -19.67
CA TRP A 146 6.73 11.26 -20.61
C TRP A 146 7.25 12.51 -19.89
N ILE A 147 6.46 13.10 -19.00
CA ILE A 147 6.83 14.30 -18.25
C ILE A 147 8.05 14.05 -17.35
N LEU A 148 8.10 12.90 -16.67
CA LEU A 148 9.23 12.54 -15.82
C LEU A 148 10.51 12.33 -16.65
N ALA A 149 10.40 11.66 -17.80
CA ALA A 149 11.52 11.50 -18.71
C ALA A 149 11.98 12.85 -19.29
N MET A 150 11.08 13.75 -19.65
CA MET A 150 11.41 15.13 -20.06
C MET A 150 12.11 15.94 -18.95
N ARG A 151 11.86 15.61 -17.68
CA ARG A 151 12.53 16.19 -16.51
C ARG A 151 13.85 15.49 -16.15
N GLY A 152 14.41 14.71 -17.06
CA GLY A 152 15.71 14.07 -16.88
C GLY A 152 15.69 12.76 -16.08
N ARG A 153 14.50 12.20 -15.77
CA ARG A 153 14.41 10.95 -15.01
C ARG A 153 14.51 9.73 -15.91
N LYS A 154 15.00 8.62 -15.36
CA LYS A 154 14.95 7.30 -15.99
C LYS A 154 13.73 6.52 -15.52
N VAL A 155 12.76 6.38 -16.40
CA VAL A 155 11.44 5.82 -16.12
C VAL A 155 11.29 4.46 -16.78
N VAL A 156 10.76 3.49 -16.05
CA VAL A 156 10.27 2.22 -16.62
C VAL A 156 8.76 2.18 -16.42
N ALA A 157 7.99 2.09 -17.50
CA ALA A 157 6.55 1.94 -17.48
C ALA A 157 6.21 0.47 -17.75
N VAL A 158 5.42 -0.16 -16.88
CA VAL A 158 5.12 -1.60 -16.91
C VAL A 158 3.62 -1.80 -17.03
N ASP A 159 3.20 -2.57 -18.03
CA ASP A 159 1.81 -2.95 -18.23
C ASP A 159 1.50 -4.26 -17.50
N LEU A 160 0.77 -4.17 -16.39
CA LEU A 160 0.23 -5.32 -15.66
C LEU A 160 -1.30 -5.43 -15.80
N ASP A 161 -1.93 -4.70 -16.72
CA ASP A 161 -3.34 -4.95 -17.07
C ASP A 161 -3.43 -6.07 -18.10
N LEU A 162 -3.17 -7.30 -17.62
CA LEU A 162 -2.98 -8.47 -18.48
C LEU A 162 -4.21 -8.84 -19.33
N GLU A 163 -5.40 -8.36 -18.98
CA GLU A 163 -6.64 -8.66 -19.72
C GLU A 163 -6.89 -7.73 -20.91
N ALA A 164 -6.40 -6.50 -20.82
CA ALA A 164 -6.60 -5.48 -21.82
C ALA A 164 -5.34 -4.61 -21.96
N PRO A 165 -4.18 -5.21 -22.29
CA PRO A 165 -2.92 -4.48 -22.32
C PRO A 165 -2.89 -3.49 -23.47
N ASP A 166 -2.59 -2.23 -23.16
CA ASP A 166 -2.67 -1.12 -24.09
C ASP A 166 -1.48 -0.15 -23.99
N LEU A 167 -0.61 -0.28 -22.99
CA LEU A 167 0.48 0.66 -22.74
C LEU A 167 1.49 0.73 -23.90
N SER A 168 1.80 -0.41 -24.52
CA SER A 168 2.76 -0.46 -25.63
C SER A 168 2.22 0.16 -26.91
N THR A 169 0.89 0.29 -27.05
CA THR A 169 0.27 0.96 -28.20
C THR A 169 0.40 2.48 -28.12
N ALA A 170 0.62 3.03 -26.92
CA ALA A 170 0.79 4.46 -26.70
C ALA A 170 2.16 5.00 -27.19
N PHE A 171 3.13 4.11 -27.46
CA PHE A 171 4.49 4.49 -27.79
C PHE A 171 5.05 3.71 -28.98
N THR A 172 5.96 4.35 -29.74
CA THR A 172 6.83 3.62 -30.67
C THR A 172 8.09 3.19 -29.93
N LEU A 173 8.27 1.87 -29.79
CA LEU A 173 9.38 1.27 -29.05
C LEU A 173 10.54 0.93 -29.99
N THR A 174 11.77 1.18 -29.55
CA THR A 174 12.98 0.78 -30.26
C THR A 174 14.05 0.29 -29.26
N PRO A 175 14.54 -0.96 -29.37
CA PRO A 175 14.00 -2.02 -30.22
C PRO A 175 12.56 -2.39 -29.83
N GLN A 176 11.86 -3.07 -30.73
CA GLN A 176 10.60 -3.72 -30.36
C GLN A 176 10.92 -4.90 -29.45
N PRO A 177 10.32 -4.97 -28.24
CA PRO A 177 10.53 -6.11 -27.34
C PRO A 177 10.02 -7.39 -28.00
N LYS A 178 10.72 -8.50 -27.78
CA LYS A 178 10.33 -9.81 -28.34
C LYS A 178 9.28 -10.52 -27.48
N TYR A 179 9.27 -10.20 -26.19
CA TYR A 179 8.43 -10.82 -25.16
C TYR A 179 7.85 -9.71 -24.27
N GLY A 180 6.82 -10.04 -23.48
CA GLY A 180 6.32 -9.18 -22.42
C GLY A 180 6.61 -9.71 -21.02
N ILE A 181 6.07 -9.01 -20.02
CA ILE A 181 6.23 -9.42 -18.62
C ILE A 181 5.50 -10.73 -18.30
N VAL A 182 4.44 -11.07 -19.02
CA VAL A 182 3.72 -12.35 -18.88
C VAL A 182 4.64 -13.50 -19.27
N ASP A 183 5.28 -13.45 -20.45
CA ASP A 183 6.21 -14.49 -20.88
C ASP A 183 7.38 -14.65 -19.87
N TYR A 184 7.91 -13.52 -19.41
CA TYR A 184 9.00 -13.46 -18.45
C TYR A 184 8.64 -14.08 -17.09
N PHE A 185 7.45 -13.79 -16.57
CA PHE A 185 6.94 -14.37 -15.34
C PHE A 185 6.57 -15.83 -15.51
N TYR A 186 6.01 -16.22 -16.64
CA TYR A 186 5.64 -17.59 -16.92
C TYR A 186 6.87 -18.51 -16.92
N GLU A 187 7.94 -18.15 -17.63
CA GLU A 187 9.18 -18.95 -17.65
C GLU A 187 9.80 -19.07 -16.25
N ARG A 188 9.70 -18.05 -15.41
CA ARG A 188 10.24 -18.09 -14.03
C ARG A 188 9.40 -18.92 -13.08
N SER A 189 8.09 -19.01 -13.31
CA SER A 189 7.17 -19.80 -12.50
C SER A 189 7.15 -21.28 -12.87
N TYR A 190 7.27 -21.58 -14.17
CA TYR A 190 7.04 -22.92 -14.73
C TYR A 190 8.24 -23.51 -15.46
N GLY A 191 9.34 -22.76 -15.59
CA GLY A 191 10.58 -23.25 -16.18
C GLY A 191 11.21 -24.36 -15.33
N PRO A 192 12.05 -25.22 -15.95
CA PRO A 192 12.74 -26.28 -15.23
C PRO A 192 13.67 -25.72 -14.14
N GLU A 193 13.61 -26.31 -12.95
CA GLU A 193 14.49 -25.93 -11.85
C GLU A 193 15.97 -26.09 -12.22
N ASN A 194 16.82 -25.16 -11.76
CA ASN A 194 18.27 -25.14 -12.00
C ASN A 194 18.69 -24.96 -13.48
N VAL A 195 17.79 -24.48 -14.33
CA VAL A 195 18.10 -24.05 -15.70
C VAL A 195 17.98 -22.53 -15.77
N GLU A 196 18.98 -21.89 -16.36
CA GLU A 196 18.95 -20.44 -16.58
C GLU A 196 17.78 -20.06 -17.51
N PRO A 197 16.98 -19.04 -17.17
CA PRO A 197 15.88 -18.56 -18.02
C PRO A 197 16.39 -18.10 -19.40
N ASN A 198 15.68 -18.45 -20.46
CA ASN A 198 16.01 -18.02 -21.82
C ASN A 198 15.53 -16.58 -22.10
N ILE A 199 14.45 -16.15 -21.45
CA ILE A 199 13.88 -14.82 -21.57
C ILE A 199 14.62 -13.88 -20.61
N LEU A 200 15.68 -13.26 -21.15
CA LEU A 200 16.45 -12.23 -20.47
C LEU A 200 15.64 -10.95 -20.31
N ILE A 201 15.90 -10.20 -19.22
CA ILE A 201 15.24 -8.91 -18.95
C ILE A 201 15.36 -7.91 -20.11
N THR A 202 16.47 -7.95 -20.85
CA THR A 202 16.73 -7.07 -22.01
C THR A 202 15.84 -7.34 -23.21
N LYS A 203 15.06 -8.43 -23.22
CA LYS A 203 14.16 -8.81 -24.31
C LYS A 203 12.72 -8.38 -24.09
N ILE A 204 12.39 -7.89 -22.89
CA ILE A 204 11.02 -7.60 -22.46
C ILE A 204 10.73 -6.10 -22.35
N PHE A 205 11.63 -5.23 -22.79
CA PHE A 205 11.37 -3.80 -22.84
C PHE A 205 11.93 -3.16 -24.12
N GLY A 206 11.34 -2.02 -24.49
CA GLY A 206 11.86 -1.14 -25.52
C GLY A 206 11.98 0.30 -25.02
N GLU A 207 12.85 1.09 -25.64
CA GLU A 207 13.00 2.51 -25.33
C GLU A 207 12.03 3.35 -26.18
N VAL A 208 11.44 4.37 -25.57
CA VAL A 208 10.68 5.42 -26.25
C VAL A 208 11.64 6.55 -26.60
N THR A 209 11.71 6.91 -27.89
CA THR A 209 12.51 8.05 -28.32
C THR A 209 11.80 9.35 -27.96
N ILE A 210 12.37 10.11 -27.02
CA ILE A 210 11.88 11.43 -26.63
C ILE A 210 12.91 12.48 -27.09
N PRO A 211 12.53 13.46 -27.93
CA PRO A 211 13.47 14.47 -28.42
C PRO A 211 13.92 15.41 -27.30
N ASN A 212 15.17 15.85 -27.35
CA ASN A 212 15.73 16.92 -26.49
C ASN A 212 15.61 16.67 -24.98
N THR A 213 15.81 15.43 -24.51
CA THR A 213 15.89 15.11 -23.07
C THR A 213 17.14 14.34 -22.70
N SER A 214 17.61 14.55 -21.46
CA SER A 214 18.61 13.72 -20.80
C SER A 214 18.00 12.49 -20.11
N GLY A 215 16.69 12.48 -19.90
CA GLY A 215 15.98 11.36 -19.29
C GLY A 215 15.70 10.25 -20.29
N LYS A 216 15.12 9.16 -19.79
CA LYS A 216 14.88 7.93 -20.56
C LYS A 216 13.53 7.34 -20.17
N LEU A 217 12.81 6.82 -21.14
CA LEU A 217 11.56 6.12 -20.93
C LEU A 217 11.66 4.74 -21.56
N PHE A 218 11.52 3.70 -20.74
CA PHE A 218 11.42 2.31 -21.18
C PHE A 218 10.02 1.80 -20.92
N VAL A 219 9.50 0.97 -21.81
CA VAL A 219 8.19 0.34 -21.68
C VAL A 219 8.34 -1.16 -21.69
N VAL A 220 7.77 -1.81 -20.69
CA VAL A 220 7.61 -3.26 -20.56
C VAL A 220 6.15 -3.58 -20.88
N PRO A 221 5.85 -4.16 -22.07
CA PRO A 221 4.49 -4.58 -22.39
C PRO A 221 4.05 -5.79 -21.56
N ALA A 222 2.74 -6.00 -21.46
CA ALA A 222 2.19 -7.21 -20.84
C ALA A 222 2.65 -8.46 -21.61
N GLY A 223 2.52 -8.41 -22.94
CA GLY A 223 2.86 -9.47 -23.88
C GLY A 223 2.19 -9.21 -25.23
N PHE A 224 2.23 -10.20 -26.11
CA PHE A 224 1.58 -10.14 -27.42
C PHE A 224 0.38 -11.08 -27.42
N LEU A 225 -0.79 -10.56 -27.82
CA LEU A 225 -2.04 -11.33 -27.80
C LEU A 225 -1.92 -12.57 -28.70
N SER A 226 -2.02 -13.74 -28.06
CA SER A 226 -1.98 -15.06 -28.68
C SER A 226 -2.75 -16.05 -27.79
N LEU A 227 -3.04 -17.25 -28.30
CA LEU A 227 -3.63 -18.31 -27.47
C LEU A 227 -2.71 -18.69 -26.29
N ASP A 228 -1.40 -18.69 -26.54
CA ASP A 228 -0.38 -18.96 -25.53
C ASP A 228 -0.40 -17.90 -24.43
N TYR A 229 -0.43 -16.61 -24.80
CA TYR A 229 -0.55 -15.50 -23.86
C TYR A 229 -1.77 -15.64 -22.93
N ILE A 230 -2.95 -15.99 -23.47
CA ILE A 230 -4.16 -16.16 -22.66
C ILE A 230 -3.97 -17.29 -21.63
N SER A 231 -3.42 -18.43 -22.07
CA SER A 231 -3.14 -19.56 -21.17
C SER A 231 -2.16 -19.19 -20.06
N GLN A 232 -1.08 -18.47 -20.41
CA GLN A 232 -0.07 -18.03 -19.45
C GLN A 232 -0.64 -17.08 -18.39
N VAL A 233 -1.53 -16.15 -18.80
CA VAL A 233 -2.21 -15.23 -17.87
C VAL A 233 -3.09 -15.99 -16.88
N ASP A 234 -3.84 -16.99 -17.34
CA ASP A 234 -4.70 -17.80 -16.48
C ASP A 234 -3.88 -18.65 -15.49
N ASP A 235 -2.79 -19.26 -15.94
CA ASP A 235 -1.87 -20.03 -15.10
C ASP A 235 -1.23 -19.16 -14.00
N LEU A 236 -0.68 -17.99 -14.37
CA LEU A 236 -0.02 -17.06 -13.43
C LEU A 236 -0.95 -16.58 -12.31
N ARG A 237 -2.26 -16.44 -12.59
CA ARG A 237 -3.25 -16.09 -11.57
C ARG A 237 -3.37 -17.17 -10.51
N ALA A 238 -3.33 -18.44 -10.92
CA ALA A 238 -3.38 -19.56 -9.99
C ALA A 238 -2.10 -19.66 -9.15
N THR A 239 -0.92 -19.37 -9.72
CA THR A 239 0.37 -19.43 -9.01
C THR A 239 0.52 -18.35 -7.95
N THR A 240 0.00 -17.14 -8.19
CA THR A 240 0.11 -15.99 -7.28
C THR A 240 -0.52 -16.28 -5.89
N ILE A 241 -1.37 -17.30 -5.80
CA ILE A 241 -2.03 -17.75 -4.55
C ILE A 241 -1.09 -18.65 -3.69
N SER A 242 -0.01 -19.19 -4.27
CA SER A 242 0.88 -20.18 -3.65
C SER A 242 2.30 -19.64 -3.43
N ASP A 243 2.46 -18.51 -2.72
CA ASP A 243 3.77 -17.91 -2.47
C ASP A 243 4.62 -18.75 -1.49
N ARG A 244 5.58 -19.51 -2.04
CA ARG A 244 6.73 -20.07 -1.31
C ARG A 244 8.01 -19.64 -2.02
N GLY A 245 8.53 -18.44 -1.73
CA GLY A 245 9.81 -17.97 -2.27
C GLY A 245 9.94 -16.46 -2.43
N GLU A 246 10.95 -16.02 -3.16
CA GLU A 246 11.07 -14.63 -3.62
C GLU A 246 10.04 -14.38 -4.71
N GLY A 247 9.09 -13.45 -4.47
CA GLY A 247 8.04 -13.13 -5.43
C GLY A 247 8.59 -12.65 -6.78
N LEU A 248 7.90 -13.01 -7.87
CA LEU A 248 8.29 -12.69 -9.26
C LEU A 248 8.58 -11.19 -9.48
N TRP A 249 7.81 -10.33 -8.82
CA TRP A 249 8.00 -8.89 -8.86
C TRP A 249 9.34 -8.45 -8.27
N SER A 250 9.79 -9.07 -7.17
CA SER A 250 11.08 -8.78 -6.54
C SER A 250 12.23 -9.14 -7.47
N VAL A 251 12.14 -10.30 -8.14
CA VAL A 251 13.10 -10.74 -9.16
C VAL A 251 13.16 -9.73 -10.32
N PHE A 252 12.00 -9.38 -10.89
CA PHE A 252 11.91 -8.38 -11.96
C PHE A 252 12.49 -7.01 -11.54
N ARG A 253 12.14 -6.52 -10.34
CA ARG A 253 12.63 -5.22 -9.84
C ARG A 253 14.15 -5.23 -9.69
N ARG A 254 14.74 -6.32 -9.21
CA ARG A 254 16.20 -6.49 -9.12
C ARG A 254 16.85 -6.45 -10.50
N GLU A 255 16.40 -7.29 -11.43
CA GLU A 255 16.99 -7.38 -12.78
C GLU A 255 16.87 -6.05 -13.55
N ILE A 256 15.72 -5.36 -13.45
CA ILE A 256 15.53 -4.02 -14.03
C ILE A 256 16.44 -2.99 -13.37
N GLN A 257 16.62 -3.06 -12.05
CA GLN A 257 17.52 -2.14 -11.35
C GLN A 257 18.97 -2.34 -11.77
N GLU A 258 19.42 -3.58 -11.95
CA GLU A 258 20.76 -3.91 -12.42
C GLU A 258 20.98 -3.45 -13.87
N GLN A 259 20.00 -3.74 -14.74
CA GLN A 259 20.10 -3.48 -16.17
C GLN A 259 19.98 -1.99 -16.51
N LEU A 260 18.99 -1.30 -15.94
CA LEU A 260 18.64 0.06 -16.32
C LEU A 260 19.00 1.08 -15.27
N LYS A 261 19.07 0.72 -13.98
CA LYS A 261 19.20 1.66 -12.85
C LYS A 261 18.15 2.79 -12.91
N PRO A 262 16.85 2.48 -13.01
CA PRO A 262 15.83 3.51 -13.12
C PRO A 262 15.67 4.30 -11.83
N ASP A 263 15.15 5.50 -12.00
CA ASP A 263 14.69 6.34 -10.90
C ASP A 263 13.35 5.84 -10.35
N ILE A 264 12.49 5.39 -11.26
CA ILE A 264 11.08 5.12 -11.00
C ILE A 264 10.54 4.07 -11.96
N ILE A 265 9.75 3.15 -11.40
CA ILE A 265 8.93 2.18 -12.11
C ILE A 265 7.46 2.62 -11.94
N LEU A 266 6.78 2.85 -13.05
CA LEU A 266 5.34 3.14 -13.09
C LEU A 266 4.62 1.86 -13.52
N VAL A 267 3.60 1.46 -12.77
CA VAL A 267 2.87 0.21 -13.02
C VAL A 267 1.43 0.53 -13.40
N ASP A 268 0.98 0.04 -14.55
CA ASP A 268 -0.43 0.03 -14.90
C ASP A 268 -1.06 -1.24 -14.30
N SER A 269 -1.92 -1.08 -13.29
CA SER A 269 -2.57 -2.24 -12.66
C SER A 269 -3.84 -2.65 -13.39
N ARG A 270 -4.37 -3.84 -13.13
CA ARG A 270 -5.77 -4.15 -13.48
C ARG A 270 -6.76 -3.27 -12.72
N THR A 271 -8.00 -3.16 -13.24
CA THR A 271 -9.14 -2.54 -12.55
C THR A 271 -9.74 -3.44 -11.47
N GLY A 272 -10.35 -2.83 -10.45
CA GLY A 272 -11.17 -3.53 -9.46
C GLY A 272 -10.41 -3.97 -8.21
N ILE A 273 -11.12 -4.56 -7.26
CA ILE A 273 -10.52 -5.13 -6.05
C ILE A 273 -10.27 -6.61 -6.36
N ASN A 274 -9.04 -6.95 -6.74
CA ASN A 274 -8.67 -8.38 -6.80
C ASN A 274 -8.57 -8.87 -5.35
N GLN A 275 -9.37 -9.88 -5.02
CA GLN A 275 -9.31 -10.64 -3.77
C GLN A 275 -8.11 -11.58 -3.79
#